data_AF-A0A383D4L4-F1
#
_entry.id   AF-A0A383D4L4-F1
#
_cell.length_a   1.000
_cell.length_b   1.000
_cell.length_c   1.000
_cell.angle_alpha   90.00
_cell.angle_beta   90.00
_cell.angle_gamma   90.00
#
_symmetry.space_group_name_H-M   'P 1'
#
loop_
_entity.id
_entity.type
_entity.pdbx_description
1 polymer ?
#
loop_
_entity_poly.entity_id
_entity_poly.type
_entity_poly.pdbx_seq_one_letter_code
_entity_poly.pdbx_strand_id
1 'polypeptide(L)' 'MRISTILLFLVFSFVIFFSFLIFKLNQIDILLDLLFDEIQVKLGKVILVSFLSGSCITFILELLYMFGKDRSNN' A
#
# COMPACT_ATOMS: atom_id res chain seq x y z
N MET A 1 17.37 17.31 -8.99
CA MET A 1 16.54 16.53 -8.04
C MET A 1 17.31 15.30 -7.64
N ARG A 2 17.44 15.00 -6.33
CA ARG A 2 18.08 13.74 -5.88
C ARG A 2 17.34 12.58 -6.55
N ILE A 3 18.06 11.61 -7.10
CA ILE A 3 17.47 10.38 -7.70
C ILE A 3 16.43 9.76 -6.77
N SER A 4 16.66 9.84 -5.46
CA SER A 4 15.74 9.41 -4.40
C SER A 4 14.35 10.05 -4.51
N THR A 5 14.26 11.33 -4.84
CA THR A 5 12.98 12.04 -4.96
C THR A 5 12.19 11.57 -6.18
N ILE A 6 12.88 11.27 -7.28
CA ILE A 6 12.26 10.73 -8.51
C ILE A 6 11.76 9.31 -8.27
N LEU A 7 12.56 8.48 -7.59
CA LEU A 7 12.20 7.11 -7.25
C LEU A 7 10.99 7.08 -6.32
N LEU A 8 10.95 7.94 -5.31
CA LEU A 8 9.82 8.07 -4.39
C LEU A 8 8.52 8.47 -5.13
N PHE A 9 8.63 9.42 -6.07
CA PHE A 9 7.49 9.85 -6.89
C PHE A 9 7.00 8.74 -7.83
N LEU A 10 7.92 7.97 -8.39
CA LEU A 10 7.61 6.82 -9.25
C LEU A 10 6.85 5.75 -8.46
N VAL A 11 7.35 5.39 -7.27
CA VAL A 11 6.72 4.41 -6.38
C VAL A 11 5.33 4.89 -5.96
N PHE A 12 5.19 6.16 -5.59
CA PHE A 12 3.89 6.74 -5.23
C PHE A 12 2.88 6.69 -6.39
N SER A 13 3.32 7.02 -7.60
CA SER A 13 2.48 6.93 -8.80
C SER A 13 2.07 5.49 -9.11
N PHE A 14 2.99 4.53 -8.92
CA PHE A 14 2.72 3.09 -9.05
C PHE A 14 1.69 2.60 -8.03
N VAL A 15 1.77 3.09 -6.79
CA VAL A 15 0.81 2.76 -5.72
C VAL A 15 -0.60 3.24 -6.07
N ILE A 16 -0.72 4.47 -6.60
CA ILE A 16 -2.00 5.02 -7.06
C ILE A 16 -2.54 4.23 -8.26
N PHE A 17 -1.68 3.90 -9.22
CA PHE A 17 -2.06 3.15 -10.42
C PHE A 17 -2.60 1.76 -10.07
N PHE A 18 -1.92 1.02 -9.19
CA PHE A 18 -2.39 -0.30 -8.75
C PHE A 18 -3.67 -0.21 -7.92
N SER A 19 -3.81 0.80 -7.04
CA SER A 19 -5.07 1.05 -6.33
C SER A 19 -6.25 1.27 -7.29
N PHE A 20 -6.04 2.09 -8.33
CA PHE A 20 -7.05 2.33 -9.37
C PHE A 20 -7.39 1.05 -10.13
N LEU A 21 -6.38 0.26 -10.51
CA LEU A 21 -6.53 -0.97 -11.27
C LEU A 21 -7.29 -2.03 -10.46
N ILE A 22 -6.98 -2.18 -9.17
CA ILE A 22 -7.67 -3.06 -8.22
C ILE A 22 -9.15 -2.66 -8.05
N PHE A 23 -9.42 -1.36 -7.89
CA PHE A 23 -10.79 -0.86 -7.78
C PHE A 23 -11.61 -1.12 -9.05
N LYS A 24 -10.98 -0.99 -10.23
CA LYS A 24 -11.61 -1.23 -11.52
C LYS A 24 -11.81 -2.71 -11.85
N LEU A 25 -10.92 -3.60 -11.39
CA LEU A 25 -10.95 -5.01 -11.76
C LEU A 25 -12.04 -5.80 -11.02
N ASN A 26 -12.52 -5.32 -9.86
CA ASN A 26 -13.32 -6.16 -8.98
C ASN A 26 -14.57 -5.48 -8.44
N GLN A 27 -15.56 -5.31 -9.33
CA GLN A 27 -16.93 -4.97 -8.98
C GLN A 27 -17.78 -6.19 -8.58
N ILE A 28 -17.19 -7.39 -8.59
CA ILE A 28 -17.88 -8.63 -8.27
C ILE A 28 -17.83 -8.80 -6.76
N ASP A 29 -19.01 -8.95 -6.15
CA ASP A 29 -19.13 -9.24 -4.73
C ASP A 29 -18.66 -10.69 -4.49
N ILE A 30 -17.70 -10.87 -3.57
CA ILE A 30 -17.15 -12.17 -3.24
C ILE A 30 -17.47 -12.45 -1.77
N LEU A 31 -17.92 -13.67 -1.48
CA LEU A 31 -18.11 -14.18 -0.13
C LEU A 31 -16.72 -14.41 0.48
N LEU A 32 -16.36 -13.58 1.45
CA LEU A 32 -15.16 -13.75 2.23
C LEU A 32 -15.56 -14.46 3.52
N ASP A 33 -15.12 -15.71 3.65
CA ASP A 33 -15.38 -16.51 4.84
C ASP A 33 -14.29 -16.21 5.88
N LEU A 34 -14.64 -15.42 6.89
CA LEU A 34 -13.72 -15.02 7.94
C LEU A 34 -14.03 -15.82 9.20
N LEU A 35 -13.39 -16.99 9.33
CA LEU A 35 -13.49 -17.84 10.53
C LEU A 35 -14.96 -18.14 10.90
N PHE A 36 -15.74 -18.62 9.91
CA PHE A 36 -17.18 -18.95 10.00
C PHE A 36 -18.15 -17.76 9.94
N ASP A 37 -17.66 -16.54 9.69
CA ASP A 37 -18.51 -15.37 9.40
C ASP A 37 -18.45 -15.06 7.90
N GLU A 38 -19.56 -15.30 7.21
CA GLU A 38 -19.69 -15.11 5.77
C GLU A 38 -20.02 -13.64 5.46
N ILE A 39 -19.01 -12.86 5.08
CA ILE A 39 -19.18 -11.43 4.79
C ILE A 39 -19.09 -11.23 3.28
N GLN A 40 -20.15 -10.68 2.68
CA GLN A 40 -20.10 -10.24 1.29
C GLN A 40 -19.30 -8.94 1.21
N VAL A 41 -18.08 -9.03 0.67
CA VAL A 41 -17.19 -7.88 0.55
C VAL A 41 -16.80 -7.70 -0.91
N LYS A 42 -16.77 -6.44 -1.33
CA LYS A 42 -16.13 -6.10 -2.60
C LYS A 42 -14.65 -6.36 -2.44
N LEU A 43 -14.14 -7.39 -3.10
CA LEU A 43 -12.75 -7.82 -3.00
C LEU A 43 -11.80 -6.67 -3.39
N GLY A 44 -12.24 -5.79 -4.30
CA GLY A 44 -11.55 -4.54 -4.62
C GLY A 44 -11.30 -3.65 -3.40
N LYS A 45 -12.26 -3.51 -2.47
CA LYS A 45 -12.07 -2.78 -1.21
C LYS A 45 -11.08 -3.48 -0.28
N VAL A 46 -11.18 -4.80 -0.13
CA VAL A 46 -10.31 -5.57 0.78
C VAL A 46 -8.86 -5.49 0.32
N ILE A 47 -8.61 -5.70 -0.97
CA ILE A 47 -7.28 -5.62 -1.56
C ILE A 47 -6.76 -4.18 -1.48
N LEU A 48 -7.60 -3.17 -1.73
CA LEU A 48 -7.22 -1.76 -1.58
C LEU A 48 -6.72 -1.45 -0.17
N VAL A 49 -7.47 -1.85 0.86
CA VAL A 49 -7.09 -1.63 2.27
C VAL A 49 -5.79 -2.38 2.61
N SER A 50 -5.65 -3.62 2.15
CA SER A 50 -4.43 -4.40 2.37
C SER A 50 -3.21 -3.77 1.70
N PHE A 51 -3.38 -3.22 0.49
CA PHE A 51 -2.30 -2.58 -0.24
C PHE A 51 -1.93 -1.21 0.36
N LEU A 52 -2.92 -0.41 0.74
CA LEU A 52 -2.70 0.90 1.37
C LEU A 52 -1.99 0.74 2.72
N SER A 53 -2.42 -0.23 3.54
CA SER A 53 -1.77 -0.53 4.83
C SER A 53 -0.34 -1.00 4.63
N GLY A 54 -0.09 -1.93 3.69
CA GLY A 54 1.26 -2.38 3.33
C GLY A 54 2.16 -1.22 2.89
N SER A 55 1.68 -0.36 1.99
CA SER A 55 2.45 0.81 1.54
C SER A 55 2.74 1.79 2.68
N CYS A 56 1.80 1.98 3.61
CA CYS A 56 2.00 2.86 4.75
C CYS A 56 3.09 2.31 5.68
N ILE A 57 3.07 0.99 5.95
CA ILE A 57 4.08 0.31 6.77
C ILE A 57 5.47 0.48 6.15
N THR A 58 5.61 0.23 4.84
CA THR A 58 6.89 0.37 4.14
C THR A 58 7.42 1.81 4.23
N PHE A 59 6.52 2.79 4.07
CA PHE A 59 6.89 4.21 4.19
C PHE A 59 7.36 4.59 5.60
N ILE A 60 6.69 4.07 6.64
CA ILE A 60 7.10 4.27 8.04
C ILE A 60 8.47 3.66 8.31
N LEU A 61 8.72 2.43 7.83
CA LEU A 61 10.02 1.77 7.98
C LEU A 61 11.13 2.55 7.28
N GLU A 62 10.86 3.09 6.09
CA GLU A 62 11.84 3.89 5.35
C GLU A 62 12.13 5.23 6.04
N LEU A 63 11.11 5.87 6.62
CA LEU A 63 11.30 7.04 7.48
C LEU A 63 12.17 6.72 8.71
N LEU A 64 11.86 5.64 9.43
CA LEU A 64 12.65 5.20 10.59
C LEU A 64 14.11 4.92 10.21
N TYR A 65 14.33 4.27 9.05
CA TYR A 65 15.67 4.00 8.54
C TYR A 65 16.45 5.29 8.24
N MET A 66 15.81 6.27 7.59
CA MET A 66 16.43 7.58 7.35
C MET A 66 16.81 8.30 8.66
N PHE A 67 15.88 8.38 9.64
CA PHE A 67 16.15 9.03 10.93
C PHE A 67 17.24 8.32 11.74
N GLY A 68 17.28 6.98 11.71
CA GLY A 68 18.34 6.21 12.37
C GLY A 68 19.71 6.41 11.73
N LYS A 69 19.76 6.59 10.40
CA LYS A 69 21.00 6.80 9.66
C LYS A 69 21.65 8.16 9.95
N ASP A 70 20.86 9.22 10.14
CA ASP A 70 21.38 10.54 10.50
C ASP A 70 22.03 10.57 11.90
N ARG A 71 21.60 9.70 12.83
CA ARG A 71 22.24 9.55 14.15
C ARG A 71 23.56 8.78 14.14
N SER A 72 23.80 7.94 13.13
CA SER A 72 25.02 7.12 13.05
C SER A 72 26.16 7.82 12.30
N ASN A 73 25.88 8.93 11.61
CA ASN A 73 26.85 9.67 10.80
C ASN A 73 27.31 11.00 11.46
N ASN A 74 27.05 11.17 12.75
CA ASN A 74 27.47 12.30 13.59
C ASN A 74 28.12 11.76 14.86
#